data_AF-A0A3M4JHG5-F1
#
_entry.id   AF-A0A3M4JHG5-F1
#
_cell.length_a   1.000
_cell.length_b   1.000
_cell.length_c   1.000
_cell.angle_alpha   90.00
_cell.angle_beta   90.00
_cell.angle_gamma   90.00
#
_symmetry.space_group_name_H-M   'P 1'
#
loop_
_entity.id
_entity.type
_entity.pdbx_description
1 polymer ?
#
loop_
_entity_poly.entity_id
_entity_poly.type
_entity_poly.pdbx_seq_one_letter_code
_entity_poly.pdbx_strand_id
1 'polypeptide(L)'
;MAFFSRIRGFFRRRHGASVVKRPITLVNERSESQPGHFVFPGTDFVDHIEVDGQRVGHIDYSINPLRDRLYINMIELRPGSQRQGIGSAVLWHLWQLHGLPIVPLYEYTTSEGFWCQARARLGA
;
A
#
# COMPACT_ATOMS: atom_id res chain seq x y z
N MET A 1 11.60 19.36 -1.88
CA MET A 1 11.69 19.03 -0.44
C MET A 1 10.94 17.73 -0.20
N ALA A 2 11.64 16.67 0.21
CA ALA A 2 11.02 15.36 0.47
C ALA A 2 10.40 15.35 1.89
N PHE A 3 9.09 15.17 1.96
CA PHE A 3 8.36 15.06 3.22
C PHE A 3 8.45 13.61 3.71
N PHE A 4 9.36 13.33 4.64
CA PHE A 4 9.51 12.01 5.24
C PHE A 4 8.42 11.79 6.29
N SER A 5 7.33 11.11 5.95
CA SER A 5 6.36 10.61 6.93
C SER A 5 6.69 9.17 7.32
N ARG A 6 7.50 8.99 8.38
CA ARG A 6 7.75 7.69 8.99
C ARG A 6 6.54 7.29 9.85
N ILE A 7 5.54 6.65 9.24
CA ILE A 7 4.36 6.16 9.96
C ILE A 7 4.49 4.63 10.10
N ARG A 8 4.18 4.08 11.28
CA ARG A 8 4.36 2.65 11.60
C ARG A 8 3.03 1.90 11.44
N GLY A 9 2.91 1.02 10.44
CA GLY A 9 1.78 0.09 10.32
C GLY A 9 1.98 -1.20 11.13
N PHE A 10 0.93 -1.72 11.77
CA PHE A 10 0.99 -2.94 12.60
C PHE A 10 0.24 -4.10 11.93
N PHE A 11 0.86 -5.29 11.86
CA PHE A 11 0.20 -6.51 11.36
C PHE A 11 -0.02 -7.53 12.49
N ARG A 12 -1.16 -8.23 12.49
CA ARG A 12 -1.56 -9.20 13.52
C ARG A 12 -1.69 -10.59 12.88
N ARG A 13 -0.92 -11.57 13.39
CA ARG A 13 -1.12 -13.00 13.11
C ARG A 13 -1.76 -13.65 14.33
N ARG A 14 -2.86 -14.39 14.16
CA ARG A 14 -3.41 -15.29 15.20
C ARG A 14 -2.73 -16.66 15.02
N HIS A 15 -1.80 -16.99 15.91
CA HIS A 15 -1.55 -18.35 16.43
C HIS A 15 -0.54 -18.21 17.59
N GLY A 16 -0.84 -18.87 18.71
CA GLY A 16 -0.14 -18.71 19.98
C GLY A 16 1.36 -19.01 19.91
N ALA A 17 2.17 -17.96 19.84
CA ALA A 17 3.57 -17.85 20.25
C ALA A 17 3.93 -16.36 20.14
N SER A 18 4.83 -15.87 21.00
CA SER A 18 5.24 -14.46 21.07
C SER A 18 5.42 -13.83 19.67
N VAL A 19 4.65 -12.76 19.39
CA VAL A 19 4.55 -12.14 18.07
C VAL A 19 5.64 -11.08 17.91
N VAL A 20 6.63 -11.35 17.06
CA VAL A 20 7.63 -10.36 16.64
C VAL A 20 6.98 -9.38 15.65
N LYS A 21 6.76 -8.15 16.10
CA LYS A 21 6.24 -7.04 15.27
C LYS A 21 7.37 -6.49 14.40
N ARG A 22 7.27 -6.64 13.08
CA ARG A 22 8.23 -6.05 12.13
C ARG A 22 7.69 -4.71 11.61
N PRO A 23 8.41 -3.60 11.78
CA PRO A 23 7.99 -2.31 11.23
C PRO A 23 8.03 -2.33 9.70
N ILE A 24 6.95 -1.86 9.08
CA ILE A 24 6.91 -1.55 7.65
C ILE A 24 7.05 -0.04 7.50
N THR A 25 7.89 0.38 6.55
CA THR A 25 8.07 1.79 6.19
C THR A 25 7.79 1.96 4.70
N LEU A 26 7.05 3.01 4.34
CA LEU A 26 6.91 3.48 2.97
C LEU A 26 7.86 4.66 2.77
N VAL A 27 8.77 4.52 1.81
CA VAL A 27 9.71 5.59 1.43
C VAL A 27 9.22 6.17 0.12
N ASN A 28 8.83 7.45 0.16
CA ASN A 28 7.98 8.05 -0.86
C ASN A 28 8.75 8.80 -1.95
N GLU A 29 8.35 8.54 -3.19
CA GLU A 29 8.54 9.43 -4.34
C GLU A 29 7.16 9.98 -4.74
N ARG A 30 6.81 11.19 -4.26
CA ARG A 30 5.56 11.88 -4.63
C ARG A 30 5.78 12.73 -5.88
N SER A 31 4.86 12.61 -6.83
CA SER A 31 4.78 13.48 -8.00
C SER A 31 3.35 14.02 -8.17
N GLU A 32 3.23 15.22 -8.74
CA GLU A 32 1.94 15.68 -9.25
C GLU A 32 1.62 14.90 -10.53
N SER A 33 0.36 14.48 -10.67
CA SER A 33 -0.05 13.78 -11.89
C SER A 33 0.01 14.73 -13.09
N GLN A 34 0.50 14.24 -14.23
CA GLN A 34 0.63 15.03 -15.45
C GLN A 34 -0.66 15.01 -16.28
N PRO A 35 -0.93 16.02 -17.12
CA PRO A 35 -2.04 15.97 -18.08
C PRO A 35 -2.01 14.68 -18.92
N GLY A 36 -3.15 13.99 -19.01
CA GLY A 36 -3.27 12.67 -19.65
C GLY A 36 -3.19 11.49 -18.68
N HIS A 37 -2.77 11.70 -17.42
CA HIS A 37 -2.90 10.69 -16.38
C HIS A 37 -4.35 10.58 -15.87
N PHE A 38 -4.82 9.38 -15.53
CA PHE A 38 -6.24 9.16 -15.22
C PHE A 38 -6.74 9.92 -13.98
N VAL A 39 -5.85 10.20 -13.02
CA VAL A 39 -6.19 11.03 -11.86
C VAL A 39 -5.98 12.52 -12.07
N PHE A 40 -5.49 13.01 -13.21
CA PHE A 40 -5.22 14.44 -13.38
C PHE A 40 -6.45 15.32 -13.05
N PRO A 41 -6.33 16.42 -12.28
CA PRO A 41 -5.12 16.99 -11.64
C PRO A 41 -4.83 16.48 -10.20
N GLY A 42 -4.88 15.18 -9.99
CA GLY A 42 -4.67 14.50 -8.71
C GLY A 42 -3.20 14.30 -8.37
N THR A 43 -2.93 13.48 -7.36
CA THR A 43 -1.56 13.17 -6.92
C THR A 43 -1.24 11.70 -7.19
N ASP A 44 -0.01 11.46 -7.63
CA ASP A 44 0.51 10.12 -7.87
C ASP A 44 1.70 9.83 -6.94
N PHE A 45 1.84 8.56 -6.56
CA PHE A 45 2.80 8.14 -5.55
C PHE A 45 3.44 6.82 -5.95
N VAL A 46 4.76 6.77 -5.89
CA VAL A 46 5.51 5.51 -5.93
C VAL A 46 6.28 5.37 -4.63
N ASP A 47 5.87 4.43 -3.78
CA ASP A 47 6.50 4.18 -2.50
C ASP A 47 7.32 2.89 -2.54
N HIS A 48 8.55 2.94 -2.05
CA HIS A 48 9.31 1.74 -1.75
C HIS A 48 8.84 1.13 -0.44
N ILE A 49 8.59 -0.18 -0.44
CA ILE A 49 8.20 -0.92 0.76
C ILE A 49 9.46 -1.45 1.42
N GLU A 50 9.70 -1.03 2.66
CA GLU A 50 10.81 -1.51 3.48
C GLU A 50 10.32 -2.27 4.72
N VAL A 51 10.99 -3.38 5.02
CA VAL A 51 10.83 -4.16 6.26
C VAL A 51 12.19 -4.29 6.91
N ASP A 52 12.31 -3.87 8.18
CA ASP A 52 13.59 -3.80 8.90
C ASP A 52 14.69 -3.05 8.13
N GLY A 53 14.30 -1.98 7.41
CA GLY A 53 15.20 -1.16 6.60
C GLY A 53 15.68 -1.81 5.31
N GLN A 54 15.13 -2.97 4.93
CA GLN A 54 15.42 -3.63 3.66
C GLN A 54 14.25 -3.45 2.69
N ARG A 55 14.53 -3.00 1.46
CA ARG A 55 13.52 -2.88 0.42
C ARG A 55 13.03 -4.26 -0.02
N VAL A 56 11.75 -4.52 0.22
CA VAL A 56 11.07 -5.79 -0.10
C VAL A 56 10.08 -5.65 -1.25
N GLY A 57 9.82 -4.44 -1.74
CA GLY A 57 8.86 -4.22 -2.81
C GLY A 57 8.63 -2.75 -3.13
N HIS A 58 7.53 -2.47 -3.81
CA HIS A 58 7.02 -1.13 -4.04
C HIS A 58 5.49 -1.15 -4.17
N ILE A 59 4.88 0.02 -4.02
CA ILE A 59 3.47 0.27 -4.28
C ILE A 59 3.32 1.55 -5.08
N ASP A 60 2.50 1.49 -6.12
CA ASP A 60 2.13 2.58 -7.00
C ASP A 60 0.64 2.86 -6.76
N TYR A 61 0.34 4.07 -6.30
CA TYR A 61 -1.00 4.50 -5.99
C TYR A 61 -1.23 5.97 -6.30
N SER A 62 -2.49 6.30 -6.56
CA SER A 62 -2.89 7.66 -6.87
C SER A 62 -4.09 8.08 -6.02
N ILE A 63 -4.19 9.38 -5.72
CA ILE A 63 -5.37 9.97 -5.09
C ILE A 63 -6.00 10.93 -6.09
N ASN A 64 -7.30 10.75 -6.33
CA ASN A 64 -8.01 11.56 -7.30
C ASN A 64 -8.25 13.01 -6.82
N PRO A 65 -8.60 13.93 -7.72
CA PRO A 65 -8.77 15.34 -7.38
C PRO A 65 -9.88 15.60 -6.35
N LEU A 66 -10.91 14.74 -6.34
CA LEU A 66 -12.00 14.82 -5.37
C LEU A 66 -11.59 14.35 -3.96
N ARG A 67 -10.44 13.67 -3.84
CA ARG A 67 -9.90 13.10 -2.60
C ARG A 67 -10.91 12.18 -1.91
N ASP A 68 -11.70 11.44 -2.68
CA ASP A 68 -12.68 10.48 -2.17
C ASP A 68 -12.22 9.03 -2.35
N ARG A 69 -11.20 8.79 -3.17
CA ARG A 69 -10.66 7.44 -3.45
C ARG A 69 -9.15 7.45 -3.57
N LEU A 70 -8.55 6.37 -3.08
CA LEU A 70 -7.15 6.01 -3.30
C LEU A 70 -7.11 4.81 -4.23
N TYR A 71 -6.50 4.98 -5.39
CA TYR A 71 -6.38 3.94 -6.41
C TYR A 71 -5.04 3.23 -6.31
N ILE A 72 -5.04 1.91 -6.26
CA ILE A 72 -3.81 1.11 -6.36
C ILE A 72 -3.61 0.71 -7.81
N ASN A 73 -2.55 1.24 -8.44
CA ASN A 73 -2.13 0.81 -9.77
C ASN A 73 -1.37 -0.51 -9.69
N MET A 74 -0.39 -0.60 -8.78
CA MET A 74 0.43 -1.80 -8.61
C MET A 74 0.87 -1.97 -7.16
N ILE A 75 0.89 -3.21 -6.68
CA ILE A 75 1.62 -3.57 -5.47
C ILE A 75 2.44 -4.83 -5.75
N GLU A 76 3.75 -4.71 -5.65
CA GLU A 76 4.66 -5.81 -5.95
C GLU A 76 5.66 -6.04 -4.81
N LEU A 77 5.75 -7.29 -4.38
CA LEU A 77 6.72 -7.75 -3.39
C LEU A 77 7.70 -8.72 -4.03
N ARG A 78 8.98 -8.58 -3.68
CA ARG A 78 10.06 -9.47 -4.12
C ARG A 78 9.74 -10.93 -3.76
N PRO A 79 10.19 -11.90 -4.59
CA PRO A 79 10.13 -13.31 -4.25
C PRO A 79 10.70 -13.56 -2.85
N GLY A 80 10.03 -14.39 -2.07
CA GLY A 80 10.38 -14.66 -0.67
C GLY A 80 9.78 -13.68 0.35
N SER A 81 9.35 -12.48 -0.04
CA SER A 81 8.65 -11.52 0.85
C SER A 81 7.11 -11.64 0.76
N GLN A 82 6.60 -12.41 -0.20
CA GLN A 82 5.17 -12.66 -0.39
C GLN A 82 4.58 -13.57 0.70
N ARG A 83 3.25 -13.57 0.86
CA ARG A 83 2.52 -14.41 1.83
C ARG A 83 2.88 -14.21 3.30
N GLN A 84 3.63 -13.15 3.62
CA GLN A 84 3.99 -12.76 5.00
C GLN A 84 3.07 -11.69 5.58
N GLY A 85 2.00 -11.30 4.87
CA GLY A 85 1.08 -10.24 5.31
C GLY A 85 1.53 -8.81 5.02
N ILE A 86 2.71 -8.63 4.41
CA ILE A 86 3.29 -7.31 4.10
C ILE A 86 2.33 -6.46 3.24
N GLY A 87 1.80 -7.01 2.15
CA GLY A 87 0.88 -6.27 1.27
C GLY A 87 -0.37 -5.78 2.01
N SER A 88 -0.96 -6.62 2.87
CA SER A 88 -2.13 -6.23 3.66
C SER A 88 -1.79 -5.15 4.70
N ALA A 89 -0.60 -5.21 5.28
CA ALA A 89 -0.13 -4.20 6.21
C ALA A 89 0.17 -2.86 5.51
N VAL A 90 0.64 -2.88 4.26
CA VAL A 90 0.78 -1.69 3.42
C VAL A 90 -0.58 -1.07 3.12
N LEU A 91 -1.58 -1.85 2.70
CA LEU A 91 -2.93 -1.32 2.47
C LEU A 91 -3.55 -0.75 3.76
N TRP A 92 -3.40 -1.44 4.88
CA TRP A 92 -3.83 -0.91 6.18
C TRP A 92 -3.14 0.42 6.51
N HIS A 93 -1.84 0.50 6.27
CA HIS A 93 -1.08 1.72 6.49
C HIS A 93 -1.56 2.89 5.63
N LEU A 94 -1.78 2.68 4.32
CA LEU A 94 -2.33 3.70 3.44
C LEU A 94 -3.74 4.14 3.86
N TRP A 95 -4.58 3.20 4.29
CA TRP A 95 -5.90 3.51 4.83
C TRP A 95 -5.81 4.37 6.09
N GLN A 96 -4.90 4.06 7.01
CA GLN A 96 -4.67 4.89 8.20
C GLN A 96 -4.11 6.28 7.86
N LEU A 97 -3.26 6.38 6.83
CA LEU A 97 -2.62 7.62 6.42
C LEU A 97 -3.59 8.57 5.74
N HIS A 98 -4.41 8.07 4.83
CA HIS A 98 -5.26 8.91 3.98
C HIS A 98 -6.73 8.91 4.41
N GLY A 99 -7.19 7.88 5.12
CA GLY A 99 -8.60 7.74 5.50
C GLY A 99 -9.54 7.51 4.31
N LEU A 100 -9.01 7.09 3.16
CA LEU A 100 -9.77 6.93 1.91
C LEU A 100 -10.06 5.45 1.61
N PRO A 101 -11.21 5.14 0.99
CA PRO A 101 -11.44 3.85 0.34
C PRO A 101 -10.32 3.52 -0.65
N ILE A 102 -9.80 2.30 -0.56
CA ILE A 102 -8.75 1.78 -1.42
C ILE A 102 -9.39 1.01 -2.56
N VAL A 103 -9.05 1.34 -3.81
CA VAL A 103 -9.65 0.75 -5.00
C VAL A 103 -8.54 0.24 -5.93
N PRO A 104 -8.41 -1.07 -6.17
CA PRO A 104 -7.49 -1.56 -7.18
C PRO A 104 -7.94 -1.14 -8.58
N LEU A 105 -7.03 -0.63 -9.40
CA LEU A 105 -7.31 -0.35 -10.82
C LEU A 105 -7.30 -1.62 -11.67
N TYR A 106 -6.43 -2.55 -11.31
CA TYR A 106 -6.28 -3.82 -11.99
C TYR A 106 -5.93 -4.95 -11.01
N GLU A 107 -6.52 -6.12 -11.21
CA GLU A 107 -6.28 -7.31 -10.39
C GLU A 107 -5.81 -8.47 -11.26
N TYR A 108 -4.56 -8.89 -11.07
CA TYR A 108 -4.08 -10.12 -11.68
C TYR A 108 -4.78 -11.32 -11.03
N THR A 109 -5.09 -12.35 -11.82
CA THR A 109 -5.71 -13.60 -11.31
C THR A 109 -4.91 -14.21 -10.15
N THR A 110 -3.58 -14.12 -10.20
CA THR A 110 -2.67 -14.59 -9.13
C THR A 110 -2.79 -13.81 -7.83
N SER A 111 -3.40 -12.62 -7.86
CA SER A 111 -3.60 -11.71 -6.72
C SER A 111 -5.05 -11.71 -6.20
N GLU A 112 -5.97 -12.46 -6.79
CA GLU A 112 -7.39 -12.48 -6.40
C GLU A 112 -7.58 -12.78 -4.90
N GLY A 113 -6.90 -13.82 -4.39
CA GLY A 113 -6.98 -14.18 -2.97
C GLY A 113 -6.47 -13.09 -2.02
N PHE A 114 -5.56 -12.24 -2.49
CA PHE A 114 -5.09 -11.07 -1.73
C PHE A 114 -6.16 -9.98 -1.71
N TRP A 115 -6.74 -9.63 -2.86
CA TRP A 115 -7.77 -8.59 -2.94
C TRP A 115 -9.05 -8.97 -2.21
N CYS A 116 -9.54 -10.21 -2.36
CA CYS A 116 -10.68 -10.73 -1.58
C CYS A 116 -10.48 -10.55 -0.06
N GLN A 117 -9.27 -10.80 0.43
CA GLN A 117 -8.93 -10.59 1.83
C GLN A 117 -8.82 -9.10 2.22
N ALA A 118 -8.35 -8.24 1.32
CA ALA A 118 -8.30 -6.81 1.54
C ALA A 118 -9.70 -6.23 1.67
N ARG A 119 -10.62 -6.58 0.75
CA ARG A 119 -12.03 -6.14 0.78
C ARG A 119 -12.71 -6.51 2.10
N ALA A 120 -12.57 -7.77 2.50
CA ALA A 120 -13.19 -8.29 3.73
C ALA A 120 -12.70 -7.58 5.02
N ARG A 121 -11.51 -6.97 5.00
CA ARG A 121 -10.91 -6.33 6.20
C ARG A 121 -10.96 -4.81 6.17
N LEU A 122 -10.93 -4.21 4.98
CA LEU A 122 -10.75 -2.77 4.81
C LEU A 122 -11.97 -2.09 4.17
N GLY A 123 -12.94 -2.85 3.65
CA GLY A 123 -13.98 -2.29 2.79
C GLY A 123 -13.43 -1.75 1.46
N ALA A 124 -12.24 -2.23 1.07
CA ALA A 124 -11.64 -2.02 -0.25
C ALA A 124 -12.40 -2.76 -1.35
#